data_AF-A0A1G9SYC5-F1
#
_entry.id   AF-A0A1G9SYC5-F1
#
_cell.length_a   1.000
_cell.length_b   1.000
_cell.length_c   1.000
_cell.angle_alpha   90.00
_cell.angle_beta   90.00
_cell.angle_gamma   90.00
#
_symmetry.space_group_name_H-M   'P 1'
#
loop_
_entity.id
_entity.type
_entity.pdbx_description
1 polymer ?
#
loop_
_entity_poly.entity_id
_entity_poly.type
_entity_poly.pdbx_seq_one_letter_code
_entity_poly.pdbx_strand_id
1 'polypeptide(L)' 'MELKASEYKRFEDIKRVRDDGTEYWSARELAPVLEYSKWENFHKVIKRAMISCENSGRSILDQFPEVRNLVEGGGPF' A
#
# COMPACT_ATOMS: atom_id res chain seq x y z
N MET A 1 -17.11 -9.73 17.13
CA MET A 1 -16.63 -8.76 16.12
C MET A 1 -16.41 -9.53 14.84
N GLU A 2 -17.43 -9.63 13.97
CA GLU A 2 -17.26 -10.16 12.62
C GLU A 2 -16.77 -9.02 11.75
N LEU A 3 -15.49 -9.04 11.39
CA LEU A 3 -15.01 -8.22 10.27
C LEU A 3 -15.71 -8.77 9.02
N LYS A 4 -16.48 -7.94 8.33
CA LYS A 4 -17.31 -8.34 7.19
C LYS A 4 -16.41 -8.95 6.10
N ALA A 5 -16.60 -10.24 5.83
CA ALA A 5 -15.84 -11.03 4.85
C ALA A 5 -15.75 -10.39 3.44
N SER A 6 -16.64 -9.46 3.12
CA SER A 6 -16.61 -8.67 1.87
C SER A 6 -15.42 -7.72 1.75
N GLU A 7 -14.95 -7.13 2.86
CA GLU A 7 -13.78 -6.23 2.85
C GLU A 7 -12.50 -7.04 2.62
N TYR A 8 -12.35 -8.17 3.33
CA TYR A 8 -11.24 -9.11 3.14
C TYR A 8 -11.08 -9.61 1.70
N LYS A 9 -12.20 -9.89 1.02
CA LYS A 9 -12.16 -10.28 -0.41
C LYS A 9 -11.54 -9.22 -1.31
N ARG A 10 -11.75 -7.93 -1.02
CA ARG A 10 -11.17 -6.84 -1.83
C ARG A 10 -9.66 -6.73 -1.62
N PHE A 11 -9.15 -6.97 -0.41
CA PHE A 11 -7.71 -7.00 -0.15
C PHE A 11 -7.02 -8.16 -0.85
N GLU A 12 -7.64 -9.33 -0.88
CA GLU A 12 -7.11 -10.48 -1.62
C GLU A 12 -7.12 -10.26 -3.14
N ASP A 13 -8.07 -9.48 -3.66
CA ASP A 13 -8.19 -9.19 -5.10
C ASP A 13 -7.05 -8.30 -5.62
N ILE A 14 -6.62 -7.32 -4.81
CA ILE A 14 -5.49 -6.43 -5.12
C ILE A 14 -4.14 -6.98 -4.63
N LYS A 15 -4.13 -8.21 -4.10
CA LYS A 15 -2.91 -8.89 -3.65
C LYS A 15 -2.07 -9.24 -4.86
N ARG A 16 -0.80 -8.86 -4.82
CA ARG A 16 0.18 -9.23 -5.83
C ARG A 16 1.21 -10.15 -5.22
N VAL A 17 1.69 -11.09 -6.02
CA VAL A 17 2.74 -12.02 -5.62
C VAL A 17 3.95 -11.72 -6.48
N ARG A 18 5.10 -11.52 -5.85
CA ARG A 18 6.38 -11.36 -6.56
C ARG A 18 6.82 -12.72 -7.12
N ASP A 19 7.78 -12.68 -8.02
CA ASP A 19 8.39 -13.90 -8.57
C ASP A 19 8.99 -14.81 -7.46
N ASP A 20 9.47 -14.19 -6.38
CA ASP A 20 10.00 -14.85 -5.18
C ASP A 20 8.90 -15.47 -4.27
N GLY A 21 7.62 -15.38 -4.64
CA GLY A 21 6.50 -15.89 -3.85
C GLY A 21 6.05 -14.98 -2.70
N THR A 22 6.70 -13.83 -2.51
CA THR A 22 6.33 -12.85 -1.48
C THR A 22 5.10 -12.03 -1.91
N GLU A 23 4.11 -11.92 -1.02
CA GLU A 23 2.88 -11.15 -1.22
C GLU A 23 3.11 -9.65 -0.94
N TYR A 24 2.58 -8.78 -1.80
CA TYR A 24 2.64 -7.33 -1.65
C TYR A 24 1.38 -6.67 -2.18
N TRP A 25 1.10 -5.47 -1.66
CA TRP A 25 -0.05 -4.67 -2.07
C TRP A 25 0.39 -3.31 -2.59
N SER A 26 -0.27 -2.84 -3.64
CA SER A 26 -0.05 -1.49 -4.16
C SER A 26 -0.84 -0.50 -3.31
N ALA A 27 -0.14 0.44 -2.66
CA ALA A 27 -0.78 1.46 -1.82
C ALA A 27 -1.91 2.22 -2.55
N ARG A 28 -1.76 2.49 -3.85
CA ARG A 28 -2.79 3.14 -4.67
C ARG A 28 -4.08 2.34 -4.81
N GLU A 29 -3.97 1.01 -4.85
CA GLU A 29 -5.15 0.12 -4.91
C GLU A 29 -5.73 -0.11 -3.51
N LEU A 30 -4.88 -0.08 -2.48
CA LEU A 30 -5.30 -0.22 -1.09
C LEU A 30 -6.15 0.97 -0.60
N ALA A 31 -5.87 2.19 -1.07
CA ALA A 31 -6.59 3.40 -0.68
C ALA A 31 -8.12 3.33 -0.93
N PRO A 32 -8.62 3.03 -2.15
CA PRO A 32 -10.05 2.90 -2.40
C PRO A 32 -10.66 1.65 -1.75
N VAL A 33 -9.88 0.57 -1.53
CA VAL A 33 -10.35 -0.65 -0.84
C VAL A 33 -10.70 -0.36 0.62
N LEU A 34 -9.91 0.50 1.26
CA LEU A 34 -10.15 1.03 2.61
C LEU A 34 -11.10 2.24 2.63
N GLU A 35 -11.77 2.52 1.52
CA GLU A 35 -12.75 3.59 1.38
C GLU A 35 -12.20 5.00 1.67
N TYR A 36 -10.87 5.20 1.52
CA TYR A 36 -10.27 6.52 1.63
C TYR A 36 -10.58 7.37 0.39
N SER A 37 -11.41 8.40 0.55
CA SER A 37 -11.74 9.32 -0.55
C SER A 37 -10.58 10.23 -0.96
N LYS A 38 -9.57 10.42 -0.09
CA LYS A 38 -8.41 11.29 -0.35
C LYS A 38 -7.10 10.54 -0.08
N TRP A 39 -6.22 10.54 -1.09
CA TRP A 39 -4.88 9.96 -0.98
C TRP A 39 -4.08 10.54 0.18
N GLU A 40 -4.20 11.83 0.47
CA GLU A 40 -3.47 12.48 1.58
C GLU A 40 -3.79 11.87 2.96
N ASN A 41 -5.04 11.46 3.18
CA ASN A 41 -5.44 10.81 4.43
C ASN A 41 -4.87 9.41 4.52
N PHE A 42 -4.92 8.67 3.41
CA PHE A 42 -4.34 7.34 3.33
C PHE A 42 -2.81 7.36 3.50
N HIS A 43 -2.13 8.32 2.86
CA HIS A 43 -0.68 8.50 2.96
C HIS A 43 -0.23 8.77 4.41
N LYS A 44 -1.04 9.49 5.21
CA LYS A 44 -0.77 9.65 6.65
C LYS A 44 -0.82 8.31 7.40
N VAL A 45 -1.72 7.41 7.02
CA VAL A 45 -1.83 6.06 7.62
C VAL A 45 -0.62 5.21 7.24
N ILE A 46 -0.20 5.23 5.97
CA ILE A 46 1.03 4.55 5.54
C ILE A 46 2.22 5.07 6.33
N LYS A 47 2.39 6.40 6.46
CA LYS A 47 3.48 6.99 7.27
C LYS A 47 3.47 6.50 8.72
N ARG A 48 2.29 6.38 9.34
CA ARG A 48 2.18 5.82 10.70
C ARG A 48 2.59 4.36 10.75
N ALA A 49 2.22 3.56 9.74
CA ALA A 49 2.64 2.17 9.63
C ALA A 49 4.17 2.06 9.45
N MET A 50 4.77 2.91 8.61
CA MET A 50 6.22 3.00 8.43
C MET A 50 6.94 3.29 9.76
N ILE A 51 6.48 4.28 10.52
CA ILE A 51 7.03 4.60 11.86
C ILE A 51 6.89 3.40 12.81
N SER A 52 5.77 2.68 12.77
CA SER A 52 5.58 1.48 13.59
C SER A 52 6.54 0.35 13.21
N CYS A 53 6.81 0.16 11.92
CA CYS A 53 7.80 -0.81 11.43
C CYS A 53 9.22 -0.41 11.85
N GLU A 54 9.57 0.87 11.75
CA GLU A 54 10.87 1.39 12.19
C GLU A 54 11.09 1.19 13.70
N ASN A 55 10.08 1.50 14.51
CA ASN A 55 10.12 1.23 15.95
C ASN A 55 10.26 -0.26 16.28
N SER A 56 9.81 -1.14 15.38
CA SER A 56 9.97 -2.60 15.51
C SER A 56 11.34 -3.09 15.04
N GLY A 57 12.26 -2.20 14.65
CA GLY A 57 13.59 -2.52 14.14
C GLY A 57 13.61 -3.01 12.69
N ARG A 58 12.52 -2.83 11.93
CA ARG A 58 12.46 -3.22 10.51
C ARG A 58 12.75 -2.02 9.61
N SER A 59 13.51 -2.26 8.54
CA SER A 59 13.83 -1.22 7.57
C SER A 59 12.58 -0.81 6.79
N ILE A 60 12.20 0.46 6.88
CA ILE A 60 11.05 0.99 6.16
C ILE A 60 11.20 0.81 4.65
N LEU A 61 12.41 1.01 4.10
CA LEU A 61 12.68 0.94 2.67
C LEU A 61 12.52 -0.48 2.10
N ASP A 62 12.72 -1.49 2.94
CA ASP A 62 12.54 -2.90 2.58
C ASP A 62 11.06 -3.29 2.56
N GLN A 63 10.31 -2.83 3.56
CA GLN A 63 8.88 -3.16 3.73
C GLN A 63 7.95 -2.25 2.91
N PHE A 64 8.35 -1.01 2.68
CA PHE A 64 7.65 0.01 1.90
C PHE A 64 8.59 0.56 0.84
N PRO A 65 8.94 -0.24 -0.18
CA PRO A 65 9.70 0.26 -1.31
C PRO A 65 8.92 1.40 -1.95
N GLU A 66 9.53 2.57 -2.08
CA GLU A 66 8.92 3.71 -2.76
C GLU A 66 8.68 3.35 -4.22
N VAL A 67 7.46 2.88 -4.53
CA VAL A 67 7.02 2.73 -5.90
C VAL A 67 6.71 4.13 -6.40
N ARG A 68 7.74 4.83 -6.91
CA ARG A 68 7.53 5.87 -7.91
C ARG A 68 6.91 5.16 -9.11
N ASN A 69 5.58 5.12 -9.15
CA ASN A 69 4.91 5.28 -10.43
C ASN A 69 5.43 6.63 -10.95
N LEU A 70 6.57 6.58 -11.65
CA LEU A 70 6.78 7.47 -12.77
C LEU A 70 5.52 7.27 -13.59
N VAL A 71 4.52 8.14 -13.36
CA VAL A 71 3.67 8.54 -14.44
C VAL A 71 4.68 8.90 -15.51
N GLU A 72 4.82 8.05 -16.53
CA GLU A 72 5.38 8.39 -17.82
C GLU A 72 4.46 9.44 -18.45
N GLY A 73 4.31 10.57 -17.76
CA GLY A 73 3.88 11.83 -18.32
C GLY A 73 5.10 12.33 -19.07
N GLY A 74 5.34 11.70 -20.21
CA GLY A 74 6.18 12.26 -21.24
C GLY A 74 5.71 13.69 -21.50
N GLY A 75 6.57 14.62 -21.16
CA GLY A 75 6.43 16.02 -21.49
C GLY A 75 7.81 16.65 -21.46
N PRO A 76 8.54 16.66 -22.58
CA PRO A 76 9.73 17.47 -22.71
C PRO A 76 9.34 18.80 -23.33
N PHE A 77 8.67 19.71 -22.62
CA PHE A 77 8.53 21.11 -23.05
C PHE A 77 8.40 22.03 -21.84
#